data_AF-A0A9W6RRN9-F1
#
_entry.id   AF-A0A9W6RRN9-F1
#
_cell.length_a   1.000
_cell.length_b   1.000
_cell.length_c   1.000
_cell.angle_alpha   90.00
_cell.angle_beta   90.00
_cell.angle_gamma   90.00
#
_symmetry.space_group_name_H-M   'P 1'
#
loop_
_entity.id
_entity.type
_entity.pdbx_description
1 polymer ?
#
loop_
_entity_poly.entity_id
_entity_poly.type
_entity_poly.pdbx_seq_one_letter_code
_entity_poly.pdbx_strand_id
1 'polypeptide(L)'
;MTENFDLETKEGRFMFAALAAAGEYELELRAERQAEGIAAAKRREAEGKMLPGKQRIGRPPVIGPAELAALRRLVDEGVSVTEAARTLKIGRSTAYAALSAR
;
A
#
# COMPACT_ATOMS: atom_id res chain seq x y z
N MET A 1 -19.39 -25.51 21.44
CA MET A 1 -20.72 -24.93 21.70
C MET A 1 -21.15 -24.29 20.40
N THR A 2 -22.06 -24.91 19.67
CA THR A 2 -22.57 -24.36 18.41
C THR A 2 -23.80 -23.56 18.78
N GLU A 3 -23.73 -22.23 18.66
CA GLU A 3 -24.90 -21.38 18.84
C GLU A 3 -25.92 -21.75 17.75
N ASN A 4 -27.03 -22.39 18.13
CA ASN A 4 -28.05 -22.82 17.19
C ASN A 4 -28.95 -21.62 16.87
N PHE A 5 -28.65 -20.92 15.79
CA PHE A 5 -29.48 -19.83 15.28
C PHE A 5 -30.53 -20.38 14.32
N ASP A 6 -31.76 -20.51 14.81
CA ASP A 6 -32.91 -20.92 14.00
C ASP A 6 -33.57 -19.70 13.33
N LEU A 7 -33.29 -19.51 12.04
CA LEU A 7 -33.85 -18.42 11.23
C LEU A 7 -35.32 -18.65 10.80
N GLU A 8 -35.91 -19.80 11.08
CA GLU A 8 -37.34 -20.05 10.84
C GLU A 8 -38.21 -19.37 11.92
N THR A 9 -37.64 -19.09 13.09
CA THR A 9 -38.31 -18.35 14.18
C THR A 9 -38.26 -16.83 14.01
N LYS A 10 -39.24 -16.13 14.58
CA LYS A 10 -39.25 -14.66 14.58
C LYS A 10 -38.11 -14.09 15.43
N GLU A 11 -37.75 -14.77 16.52
CA GLU A 11 -36.65 -14.42 17.41
C GLU A 11 -35.29 -14.58 16.71
N GLY A 12 -35.07 -15.68 15.98
CA GLY A 12 -33.81 -15.92 15.27
C GLY A 12 -33.57 -14.95 14.11
N ARG A 13 -34.61 -14.59 13.35
CA ARG A 13 -34.50 -13.53 12.32
C ARG A 13 -34.18 -12.17 12.92
N PHE A 14 -34.79 -11.82 14.06
CA PHE A 14 -34.49 -10.57 14.75
C PHE A 14 -33.03 -10.53 15.22
N MET A 15 -32.57 -11.59 15.89
CA MET A 15 -31.19 -11.67 16.37
C MET A 15 -30.17 -11.64 15.23
N PHE A 16 -30.45 -12.34 14.13
CA PHE A 16 -29.61 -12.27 12.93
C PHE A 16 -29.51 -10.85 12.39
N ALA A 17 -30.63 -10.14 12.24
CA ALA A 17 -30.63 -8.77 11.74
C ALA A 17 -29.88 -7.81 12.68
N ALA A 18 -30.05 -7.96 13.99
CA ALA A 18 -29.34 -7.16 14.98
C ALA A 18 -27.82 -7.39 14.94
N LEU A 19 -27.39 -8.66 14.82
CA LEU A 19 -25.98 -9.02 14.71
C LEU A 19 -25.36 -8.56 13.39
N ALA A 20 -26.12 -8.65 12.29
CA ALA A 20 -25.69 -8.12 10.99
C ALA A 20 -25.46 -6.60 11.08
N ALA A 21 -26.41 -5.85 11.64
CA ALA A 21 -26.27 -4.40 11.83
C ALA A 21 -25.09 -4.06 12.76
N ALA A 22 -24.89 -4.83 13.83
CA ALA A 22 -23.73 -4.66 14.71
C ALA A 22 -22.40 -4.91 13.97
N GLY A 23 -22.35 -5.95 13.12
CA GLY A 23 -21.19 -6.26 12.30
C GLY A 23 -20.87 -5.15 11.30
N GLU A 24 -21.88 -4.60 10.63
CA GLU A 24 -21.71 -3.44 9.73
C GLU A 24 -21.16 -2.22 10.47
N TYR A 25 -21.74 -1.90 11.63
CA TYR A 25 -21.27 -0.80 12.47
C TYR A 25 -19.80 -0.97 12.90
N GLU A 26 -19.40 -2.16 13.33
CA GLU A 26 -18.02 -2.42 13.71
C GLU A 26 -17.04 -2.30 12.53
N LEU A 27 -17.46 -2.72 11.33
CA LEU A 27 -16.66 -2.59 10.11
C LEU A 27 -16.45 -1.12 9.74
N GLU A 28 -17.51 -0.31 9.79
CA GLU A 28 -17.44 1.14 9.54
C GLU A 28 -16.52 1.82 10.55
N LEU A 29 -16.72 1.56 11.84
CA LEU A 29 -15.90 2.14 12.91
C LEU A 29 -14.42 1.72 12.81
N ARG A 30 -14.15 0.48 12.39
CA ARG A 30 -12.78 0.01 12.13
C ARG A 30 -12.17 0.73 10.94
N ALA A 31 -12.93 0.92 9.85
CA ALA A 31 -12.47 1.61 8.66
C ALA A 31 -12.10 3.08 8.95
N GLU A 32 -12.92 3.79 9.73
CA GLU A 32 -12.64 5.16 10.19
C GLU A 32 -11.31 5.24 10.95
N ARG A 33 -11.15 4.40 11.98
CA ARG A 33 -9.91 4.36 12.79
C ARG A 33 -8.69 4.00 11.97
N GLN A 34 -8.84 3.07 11.03
CA GLN A 34 -7.76 2.70 10.11
C GLN A 34 -7.39 3.86 9.20
N ALA A 35 -8.36 4.59 8.66
CA ALA A 35 -8.13 5.75 7.81
C ALA A 35 -7.38 6.85 8.57
N GLU A 36 -7.77 7.14 9.82
CA GLU A 36 -7.06 8.08 10.69
C GLU A 36 -5.61 7.66 10.95
N GLY A 37 -5.39 6.38 11.24
CA GLY A 37 -4.06 5.81 11.45
C GLY A 37 -3.17 5.92 10.22
N ILE A 38 -3.71 5.61 9.04
CA ILE A 38 -3.02 5.77 7.75
C ILE A 38 -2.71 7.25 7.50
N ALA A 39 -3.66 8.16 7.76
CA ALA A 39 -3.44 9.60 7.59
C ALA A 39 -2.33 10.12 8.52
N ALA A 40 -2.30 9.68 9.78
CA ALA A 40 -1.25 10.03 10.72
C ALA A 40 0.12 9.49 10.27
N ALA A 41 0.17 8.26 9.77
CA ALA A 41 1.39 7.67 9.22
C ALA A 41 1.89 8.44 7.98
N LYS A 42 0.99 8.83 7.06
CA LYS A 42 1.32 9.67 5.90
C LYS A 42 1.87 11.04 6.30
N ARG A 43 1.28 11.70 7.30
CA ARG A 43 1.80 12.99 7.82
C ARG A 43 3.22 12.85 8.38
N ARG A 44 3.46 11.81 9.19
CA ARG A 44 4.80 11.50 9.73
C ARG A 44 5.82 11.23 8.62
N GLU A 45 5.42 10.50 7.57
CA GLU A 45 6.26 10.26 6.40
C GLU A 45 6.60 11.56 5.66
N ALA A 46 5.61 12.44 5.43
CA ALA A 46 5.82 13.75 4.80
C ALA A 46 6.73 14.68 5.61
N GLU A 47 6.68 14.60 6.95
CA GLU A 47 7.57 15.32 7.85
C GLU A 47 8.97 14.69 7.99
N GLY A 48 9.22 13.53 7.38
CA GLY A 48 10.47 12.78 7.52
C GLY A 48 10.67 12.12 8.89
N LYS A 49 9.64 12.09 9.74
CA LYS A 49 9.66 11.55 11.12
C LYS A 49 9.08 10.14 11.17
N MET A 50 9.71 9.20 10.48
CA MET A 50 9.27 7.81 10.49
C MET A 50 9.58 7.12 11.83
N LEU A 51 8.70 6.22 12.25
CA LEU A 51 8.95 5.38 13.43
C LEU A 51 10.10 4.41 13.16
N PRO A 52 10.95 4.09 14.16
CA PRO A 52 12.04 3.14 14.00
C PRO A 52 11.50 1.77 13.54
N GLY A 53 12.13 1.20 12.52
CA GLY A 53 11.73 -0.08 11.93
C GLY A 53 10.49 -0.05 11.03
N LYS A 54 9.87 1.12 10.79
CA LYS A 54 8.77 1.25 9.82
C LYS A 54 9.27 1.64 8.44
N GLN A 55 8.75 0.97 7.42
CA GLN A 55 8.96 1.31 6.01
C GLN A 55 7.93 2.35 5.56
N ARG A 56 8.23 3.01 4.43
CA ARG A 56 7.34 3.96 3.78
C ARG A 56 6.03 3.28 3.40
N ILE A 57 4.94 4.05 3.38
CA ILE A 57 3.64 3.49 3.05
C ILE A 57 3.62 3.13 1.56
N GLY A 58 3.17 1.92 1.26
CA GLY A 58 3.03 1.42 -0.11
C GLY A 58 4.18 0.49 -0.53
N ARG A 59 4.25 0.24 -1.84
CA ARG A 59 5.27 -0.64 -2.41
C ARG A 59 6.64 0.04 -2.30
N PRO A 60 7.68 -0.62 -1.76
CA PRO A 60 9.03 -0.10 -1.78
C PRO A 60 9.48 0.22 -3.22
N PRO A 61 10.30 1.26 -3.42
CA PRO A 61 10.84 1.58 -4.73
C PRO A 61 11.58 0.37 -5.31
N VAL A 62 11.35 0.10 -6.60
CA VAL A 62 11.93 -1.05 -7.31
C VAL A 62 13.43 -0.88 -7.51
N ILE A 63 13.90 0.37 -7.57
CA ILE A 63 15.32 0.70 -7.72
C ILE A 63 15.82 1.57 -6.57
N GLY A 64 17.07 1.36 -6.20
CA GLY A 64 17.78 2.17 -5.20
C GLY A 64 18.41 3.44 -5.80
N PRO A 65 18.91 4.35 -4.94
CA PRO A 65 19.58 5.57 -5.38
C PRO A 65 20.85 5.29 -6.19
N ALA A 66 21.59 4.23 -5.87
CA ALA A 66 22.79 3.82 -6.61
C ALA A 66 22.45 3.37 -8.04
N GLU A 67 21.38 2.59 -8.21
CA GLU A 67 20.92 2.12 -9.52
C GLU A 67 20.37 3.28 -10.36
N LEU A 68 19.67 4.23 -9.75
CA LEU A 68 19.22 5.44 -10.43
C LEU A 68 20.39 6.30 -10.92
N ALA A 69 21.44 6.45 -10.09
CA ALA A 69 22.64 7.18 -10.47
C ALA A 69 23.38 6.49 -11.63
N ALA A 70 23.50 5.15 -11.58
CA ALA A 70 24.09 4.37 -12.67
C ALA A 70 23.27 4.48 -13.95
N LEU A 71 21.94 4.42 -13.85
CA LEU A 71 21.03 4.57 -14.99
C LEU A 71 21.19 5.94 -15.67
N ARG A 72 21.21 7.02 -14.88
CA ARG A 72 21.41 8.39 -15.39
C ARG A 72 22.75 8.52 -16.10
N ARG A 73 23.82 8.03 -15.47
CA ARG A 73 25.17 8.06 -16.04
C ARG A 73 25.24 7.35 -17.39
N LEU A 74 24.69 6.15 -17.51
CA LEU A 74 24.70 5.40 -18.78
C LEU A 74 23.95 6.17 -19.88
N VAL A 75 22.81 6.79 -19.54
CA VAL A 75 22.03 7.58 -20.49
C VAL A 75 22.79 8.85 -20.90
N ASP A 76 23.46 9.52 -19.96
CA ASP A 76 24.30 10.71 -20.22
C ASP A 76 25.52 10.36 -21.09
N GLU A 77 26.06 9.15 -20.96
CA GLU A 77 27.12 8.59 -21.82
C GLU A 77 26.62 8.21 -23.22
N GLY A 78 25.32 8.39 -23.51
CA GLY A 78 24.71 8.15 -24.81
C GLY A 78 24.12 6.76 -25.01
N VAL A 79 24.10 5.90 -23.98
CA VAL A 79 23.46 4.58 -24.03
C VAL A 79 21.94 4.74 -24.07
N SER A 80 21.26 3.95 -24.91
CA SER A 80 19.80 4.01 -24.94
C SER A 80 19.20 3.55 -23.60
N VAL A 81 18.07 4.15 -23.18
CA VAL A 81 17.38 3.78 -21.93
C VAL A 81 17.05 2.29 -21.86
N THR A 82 16.77 1.66 -23.01
CA THR A 82 16.48 0.22 -23.08
C THR A 82 17.71 -0.64 -22.81
N GLU A 83 18.86 -0.26 -23.36
CA GLU A 83 20.13 -0.96 -23.13
C GLU A 83 20.62 -0.74 -21.71
N ALA A 84 20.55 0.49 -21.20
CA ALA A 84 20.89 0.79 -19.81
C ALA A 84 20.02 -0.01 -18.83
N ALA A 85 18.71 -0.13 -19.10
CA ALA A 85 17.81 -0.95 -18.30
C ALA A 85 18.19 -2.44 -18.31
N ARG A 86 18.56 -2.97 -19.48
CA ARG A 86 19.05 -4.35 -19.61
C ARG A 86 20.34 -4.59 -18.85
N THR A 87 21.30 -3.67 -18.96
CA THR A 87 22.59 -3.73 -18.25
C THR A 87 22.40 -3.74 -16.73
N LEU A 88 21.46 -2.93 -16.24
CA LEU A 88 21.13 -2.85 -14.81
C LEU A 88 20.10 -3.90 -14.36
N LYS A 89 19.66 -4.79 -15.25
CA LYS A 89 18.65 -5.83 -14.98
C LYS A 89 17.32 -5.29 -14.43
N ILE A 90 16.94 -4.08 -14.83
CA ILE A 90 15.67 -3.44 -14.47
C ILE A 90 14.69 -3.50 -15.64
N GLY A 91 13.39 -3.54 -15.33
CA GLY A 91 12.34 -3.47 -16.36
C GLY A 91 12.42 -2.15 -17.13
N ARG A 92 12.20 -2.17 -18.45
CA ARG A 92 12.23 -0.94 -19.27
C ARG A 92 11.25 0.12 -18.76
N SER A 93 10.04 -0.29 -18.39
CA SER A 93 9.03 0.62 -17.82
C SER A 93 9.50 1.26 -16.51
N THR A 94 10.19 0.50 -15.65
CA THR A 94 10.81 1.01 -14.44
C THR A 94 11.89 2.04 -14.74
N ALA A 95 12.75 1.78 -15.73
CA ALA A 95 13.81 2.71 -16.12
C ALA A 95 13.25 4.04 -16.64
N TYR A 96 12.25 3.99 -17.52
CA TYR A 96 11.58 5.21 -18.00
C TYR A 96 10.85 5.96 -16.87
N ALA A 97 10.11 5.25 -16.02
CA ALA A 97 9.42 5.85 -14.89
C ALA A 97 10.41 6.54 -13.93
N ALA A 98 11.54 5.89 -13.65
CA ALA A 98 12.60 6.42 -12.80
C ALA A 98 13.31 7.66 -13.37
N LEU A 99 13.46 7.75 -14.69
CA LEU A 99 14.02 8.92 -15.35
C LEU A 99 13.01 10.07 -15.45
N SER A 100 11.70 9.77 -15.55
CA SER A 100 10.63 10.76 -15.59
C SER A 100 10.22 11.31 -14.22
N ALA A 101 10.45 10.56 -13.15
CA ALA A 101 10.19 10.97 -11.78
C ALA A 101 11.22 12.04 -11.39
N ARG A 102 10.83 13.31 -11.55
CA ARG A 102 11.62 14.48 -11.17
C ARG A 102 11.38 14.86 -9.72
#